data_AF-A0A139RNV1-F1
#
_entry.id   AF-A0A139RNV1-F1
#
_cell.length_a   1.000
_cell.length_b   1.000
_cell.length_c   1.000
_cell.angle_alpha   90.00
_cell.angle_beta   90.00
_cell.angle_gamma   90.00
#
_symmetry.space_group_name_H-M   'P 1'
#
loop_
_entity.id
_entity.type
_entity.pdbx_description
1 polymer ?
#
loop_
_entity_poly.entity_id
_entity_poly.type
_entity_poly.pdbx_seq_one_letter_code
_entity_poly.pdbx_strand_id
1 'polypeptide(L)'
;MKKLLLVLATSILVLSACHKTTEDGATSPSIPREQQTKETTNYFHYLADSYQKALSHEKNHKDTTVQSPMAATVVAMEELQLSYPADQDLITKNYSDFQKLIQYNTEKWQEEFASWASSMGQSYHRLEHRNFDEKNELIKKLETTTVSQKSVKWNVFGVSSDNAYDYLVLDAYYDNQDKHFYLFTLKDGQAQVLHTDKTLETIPTANFEETENTDLAQRFKEFLLKTSVTTESEPDTDNSSLIDKIKTTMESYSDSKGERFKSTNLATYGHYYGLAVPDQIMQFGQVDGVNYTYKWYDYVAGDGSGQFDILACYVNEAGTEAIMFGYKDGTPLVLHTAGQPEIEKDKSGVITNVSIHFVVYHHPKLNQVFN
;
A
#
# COMPACT_ATOMS: atom_id res chain seq x y z
N MET A 1 31.91 2.95 33.06
CA MET A 1 31.40 4.18 32.42
C MET A 1 30.09 3.81 31.73
N LYS A 2 28.96 4.49 32.05
CA LYS A 2 27.61 4.11 31.61
C LYS A 2 26.98 5.21 30.74
N LYS A 3 26.02 4.79 29.90
CA LYS A 3 25.36 5.59 28.84
C LYS A 3 24.48 6.71 29.40
N LEU A 4 24.31 7.77 28.61
CA LEU A 4 23.42 8.91 28.87
C LEU A 4 21.95 8.56 28.54
N LEU A 5 21.01 9.24 29.19
CA LEU A 5 19.57 8.95 29.15
C LEU A 5 18.77 10.02 28.40
N LEU A 6 17.64 9.61 27.85
CA LEU A 6 16.64 10.41 27.14
C LEU A 6 15.98 11.46 28.06
N VAL A 7 15.64 12.64 27.52
CA VAL A 7 14.70 13.58 28.14
C VAL A 7 13.69 14.04 27.10
N LEU A 8 12.41 13.74 27.36
CA LEU A 8 11.23 14.29 26.70
C LEU A 8 10.55 15.21 27.72
N ALA A 9 10.12 16.40 27.29
CA ALA A 9 9.41 17.35 28.15
C ALA A 9 8.18 17.91 27.44
N THR A 10 7.05 17.82 28.14
CA THR A 10 5.70 18.24 27.75
C THR A 10 5.49 19.76 27.81
N SER A 11 4.45 20.29 27.15
CA SER A 11 3.38 21.14 27.75
C SER A 11 2.57 21.90 26.68
N ILE A 12 1.35 22.42 26.89
CA ILE A 12 0.15 22.15 27.73
C ILE A 12 -0.97 22.99 27.05
N LEU A 13 -2.19 22.47 26.82
CA LEU A 13 -3.44 23.15 27.27
C LEU A 13 -4.73 22.34 27.02
N VAL A 14 -5.46 22.11 28.12
CA VAL A 14 -6.87 21.68 28.17
C VAL A 14 -7.64 22.78 28.89
N LEU A 15 -8.87 23.07 28.45
CA LEU A 15 -9.80 23.95 29.18
C LEU A 15 -11.18 23.30 29.29
N SER A 16 -11.44 22.67 30.43
CA SER A 16 -12.80 22.33 30.88
C SER A 16 -13.35 23.46 31.73
N ALA A 17 -14.59 23.86 31.49
CA ALA A 17 -15.35 24.71 32.41
C ALA A 17 -16.80 24.21 32.51
N CYS A 18 -17.13 23.54 33.62
CA CYS A 18 -18.51 23.31 34.01
C CYS A 18 -19.17 24.65 34.40
N HIS A 19 -20.46 24.83 34.12
CA HIS A 19 -21.30 25.79 34.84
C HIS A 19 -22.67 25.17 35.17
N LYS A 20 -23.23 25.62 36.30
CA LYS A 20 -24.50 25.15 36.88
C LYS A 20 -25.72 25.73 36.17
N THR A 21 -26.83 25.01 36.30
CA THR A 21 -28.20 25.46 36.01
C THR A 21 -28.68 26.56 36.95
N THR A 22 -29.22 27.65 36.39
CA THR A 22 -30.39 28.41 36.90
C THR A 22 -31.11 29.05 35.69
N GLU A 23 -32.42 29.29 35.80
CA GLU A 23 -33.32 29.62 34.68
C GLU A 23 -33.34 31.09 34.24
N ASP A 24 -33.79 31.25 32.98
CA ASP A 24 -34.80 32.21 32.49
C ASP A 24 -34.41 33.45 31.66
N GLY A 25 -35.20 33.65 30.59
CA GLY A 25 -35.54 34.91 29.93
C GLY A 25 -34.47 35.82 29.30
N ALA A 26 -34.11 35.61 28.02
CA ALA A 26 -34.08 36.68 26.99
C ALA A 26 -33.75 36.16 25.57
N THR A 27 -34.63 36.40 24.60
CA THR A 27 -34.40 36.08 23.18
C THR A 27 -33.51 37.13 22.52
N SER A 28 -32.42 36.72 21.86
CA SER A 28 -31.68 37.56 20.90
C SER A 28 -30.92 36.67 19.90
N PRO A 29 -30.66 37.15 18.67
CA PRO A 29 -30.65 36.30 17.49
C PRO A 29 -29.40 35.43 17.35
N SER A 30 -29.59 34.26 16.74
CA SER A 30 -28.52 33.34 16.35
C SER A 30 -27.55 34.02 15.38
N ILE A 31 -26.31 34.23 15.82
CA ILE A 31 -25.19 34.59 14.96
C ILE A 31 -25.04 33.48 13.90
N PRO A 32 -24.97 33.81 12.59
CA PRO A 32 -24.71 32.81 11.56
C PRO A 32 -23.41 32.07 11.85
N ARG A 33 -23.45 30.74 11.80
CA ARG A 33 -22.29 29.86 11.99
C ARG A 33 -21.44 29.83 10.70
N GLU A 34 -20.94 30.99 10.29
CA GLU A 34 -19.97 31.10 9.21
C GLU A 34 -18.54 30.91 9.75
N GLN A 35 -17.76 30.11 9.02
CA GLN A 35 -16.29 30.12 9.05
C GLN A 35 -15.62 29.70 10.38
N GLN A 36 -15.96 28.51 10.88
CA GLN A 36 -14.85 27.58 11.13
C GLN A 36 -14.42 27.03 9.76
N THR A 37 -13.19 27.34 9.34
CA THR A 37 -12.54 26.64 8.23
C THR A 37 -12.52 25.15 8.58
N LYS A 38 -13.37 24.37 7.92
CA LYS A 38 -13.32 22.91 7.98
C LYS A 38 -12.00 22.51 7.33
N GLU A 39 -11.04 22.01 8.12
CA GLU A 39 -9.82 21.43 7.55
C GLU A 39 -10.26 20.31 6.60
N THR A 40 -9.94 20.48 5.31
CA THR A 40 -10.22 19.46 4.30
C THR A 40 -9.36 18.26 4.64
N THR A 41 -9.97 17.14 5.00
CA THR A 41 -9.24 15.89 5.28
C THR A 41 -8.46 15.48 4.04
N ASN A 42 -7.13 15.44 4.13
CA ASN A 42 -6.31 14.89 3.08
C ASN A 42 -6.38 13.35 3.14
N TYR A 43 -6.96 12.73 2.13
CA TYR A 43 -7.22 11.29 2.06
C TYR A 43 -5.91 10.49 2.00
N PHE A 44 -4.92 10.96 1.24
CA PHE A 44 -3.61 10.31 1.14
C PHE A 44 -2.85 10.34 2.47
N HIS A 45 -2.89 11.49 3.17
CA HIS A 45 -2.29 11.63 4.51
C HIS A 45 -3.03 10.80 5.57
N TYR A 46 -4.36 10.69 5.49
CA TYR A 46 -5.14 9.85 6.39
C TYR A 46 -4.77 8.36 6.25
N LEU A 47 -4.63 7.87 5.01
CA LEU A 47 -4.12 6.52 4.72
C LEU A 47 -2.68 6.35 5.23
N ALA A 48 -1.80 7.33 5.01
CA ALA A 48 -0.41 7.30 5.46
C ALA A 48 -0.27 7.28 6.99
N ASP A 49 -1.05 8.08 7.70
CA ASP A 49 -1.07 8.13 9.17
C ASP A 49 -1.57 6.81 9.75
N SER A 50 -2.67 6.24 9.21
CA SER A 50 -3.15 4.90 9.60
C SER A 50 -2.11 3.79 9.35
N TYR A 51 -1.44 3.82 8.19
CA TYR A 51 -0.34 2.90 7.89
C TYR A 51 0.83 3.04 8.87
N GLN A 52 1.31 4.27 9.11
CA GLN A 52 2.43 4.54 10.01
C GLN A 52 2.12 4.22 11.46
N LYS A 53 0.89 4.46 11.92
CA LYS A 53 0.41 4.06 13.24
C LYS A 53 0.45 2.55 13.42
N ALA A 54 -0.12 1.79 12.48
CA ALA A 54 -0.10 0.33 12.52
C ALA A 54 1.32 -0.24 12.47
N LEU A 55 2.18 0.25 11.56
CA LEU A 55 3.59 -0.14 11.45
C LEU A 55 4.39 0.16 12.73
N SER A 56 4.10 1.31 13.37
CA SER A 56 4.70 1.68 14.65
C SER A 56 4.16 0.83 15.80
N HIS A 57 2.91 0.40 15.74
CA HIS A 57 2.29 -0.44 16.76
C HIS A 57 2.86 -1.86 16.73
N GLU A 58 2.91 -2.48 15.55
CA GLU A 58 3.53 -3.78 15.26
C GLU A 58 4.99 -3.84 15.76
N LYS A 59 5.79 -2.82 15.43
CA LYS A 59 7.20 -2.73 15.84
C LYS A 59 7.40 -2.66 17.37
N ASN A 60 6.43 -2.12 18.10
CA ASN A 60 6.52 -1.91 19.55
C ASN A 60 5.79 -2.99 20.37
N HIS A 61 4.82 -3.69 19.79
CA HIS A 61 4.02 -4.72 20.44
C HIS A 61 4.05 -6.02 19.62
N LYS A 62 4.80 -7.00 20.12
CA LYS A 62 4.76 -8.40 19.64
C LYS A 62 3.55 -9.12 20.24
N ASP A 63 2.35 -8.60 19.99
CA ASP A 63 1.13 -9.04 20.66
C ASP A 63 0.04 -9.37 19.64
N THR A 64 -0.79 -10.37 19.96
CA THR A 64 -1.39 -11.31 19.00
C THR A 64 -2.57 -10.78 18.17
N THR A 65 -2.87 -9.49 18.27
CA THR A 65 -4.15 -8.90 17.83
C THR A 65 -3.99 -7.70 16.89
N VAL A 66 -2.76 -7.36 16.48
CA VAL A 66 -2.48 -6.14 15.71
C VAL A 66 -2.89 -6.28 14.23
N GLN A 67 -3.70 -5.34 13.77
CA GLN A 67 -4.04 -5.15 12.36
C GLN A 67 -2.81 -4.76 11.55
N SER A 68 -2.53 -5.48 10.46
CA SER A 68 -1.34 -5.22 9.65
C SER A 68 -1.39 -3.82 9.04
N PRO A 69 -0.24 -3.20 8.72
CA PRO A 69 -0.20 -1.83 8.19
C PRO A 69 -1.04 -1.63 6.93
N MET A 70 -1.13 -2.65 6.07
CA MET A 70 -1.97 -2.61 4.88
C MET A 70 -3.45 -2.88 5.19
N ALA A 71 -3.77 -3.78 6.12
CA ALA A 71 -5.14 -3.94 6.57
C ALA A 71 -5.69 -2.67 7.24
N ALA A 72 -4.85 -1.88 7.92
CA ALA A 72 -5.23 -0.60 8.51
C ALA A 72 -5.61 0.47 7.47
N THR A 73 -5.02 0.43 6.27
CA THR A 73 -5.37 1.39 5.19
C THR A 73 -6.67 1.02 4.49
N VAL A 74 -7.06 -0.27 4.46
CA VAL A 74 -8.40 -0.70 4.00
C VAL A 74 -9.49 -0.09 4.89
N VAL A 75 -9.39 -0.25 6.21
CA VAL A 75 -10.37 0.33 7.15
C VAL A 75 -10.38 1.86 7.04
N ALA A 76 -9.21 2.51 6.94
CA ALA A 76 -9.13 3.94 6.74
C ALA A 76 -9.79 4.41 5.42
N MET A 77 -9.70 3.62 4.34
CA MET A 77 -10.42 3.88 3.09
C MET A 77 -11.94 3.77 3.29
N GLU A 78 -12.42 2.73 3.97
CA GLU A 78 -13.85 2.52 4.26
C GLU A 78 -14.41 3.66 5.13
N GLU A 79 -13.68 4.09 6.17
CA GLU A 79 -14.03 5.23 7.02
C GLU A 79 -14.13 6.55 6.23
N LEU A 80 -13.19 6.79 5.31
CA LEU A 80 -13.24 7.93 4.40
C LEU A 80 -14.45 7.85 3.46
N GLN A 81 -14.71 6.69 2.86
CA GLN A 81 -15.85 6.47 1.96
C GLN A 81 -17.20 6.70 2.68
N LEU A 82 -17.35 6.22 3.92
CA LEU A 82 -18.53 6.46 4.74
C LEU A 82 -18.68 7.95 5.13
N SER A 83 -17.57 8.63 5.41
CA SER A 83 -17.55 10.04 5.83
C SER A 83 -17.77 11.03 4.67
N TYR A 84 -17.36 10.65 3.46
CA TYR A 84 -17.31 11.49 2.27
C TYR A 84 -17.93 10.78 1.05
N PRO A 85 -19.25 10.49 1.07
CA PRO A 85 -19.92 9.70 0.03
C PRO A 85 -19.98 10.37 -1.36
N ALA A 86 -19.66 11.65 -1.47
CA ALA A 86 -19.53 12.35 -2.76
C ALA A 86 -18.16 12.13 -3.45
N ASP A 87 -17.15 11.70 -2.68
CA ASP A 87 -15.74 11.67 -3.10
C ASP A 87 -15.23 10.24 -3.34
N GLN A 88 -16.13 9.27 -3.53
CA GLN A 88 -15.83 7.84 -3.66
C GLN A 88 -14.72 7.53 -4.67
N ASP A 89 -14.83 8.05 -5.88
CA ASP A 89 -13.83 7.86 -6.95
C ASP A 89 -12.48 8.47 -6.56
N LEU A 90 -12.49 9.62 -5.89
CA LEU A 90 -11.30 10.34 -5.47
C LEU A 90 -10.58 9.61 -4.33
N ILE A 91 -11.32 9.06 -3.36
CA ILE A 91 -10.80 8.23 -2.27
C ILE A 91 -10.23 6.93 -2.84
N THR A 92 -10.95 6.28 -3.76
CA THR A 92 -10.49 5.04 -4.42
C THR A 92 -9.21 5.27 -5.24
N LYS A 93 -9.10 6.41 -5.96
CA LYS A 93 -7.86 6.83 -6.64
C LYS A 93 -6.73 7.02 -5.62
N ASN A 94 -6.97 7.80 -4.56
CA ASN A 94 -5.97 8.06 -3.52
C ASN A 94 -5.49 6.76 -2.86
N TYR A 95 -6.39 5.81 -2.61
CA TYR A 95 -6.05 4.49 -2.08
C TYR A 95 -5.20 3.66 -3.04
N SER A 96 -5.60 3.54 -4.31
CA SER A 96 -4.82 2.79 -5.30
C SER A 96 -3.43 3.37 -5.55
N ASP A 97 -3.32 4.70 -5.63
CA ASP A 97 -2.05 5.39 -5.79
C ASP A 97 -1.18 5.29 -4.50
N PHE A 98 -1.80 5.23 -3.31
CA PHE A 98 -1.11 4.94 -2.05
C PHE A 98 -0.51 3.53 -2.02
N GLN A 99 -1.26 2.51 -2.43
CA GLN A 99 -0.76 1.13 -2.50
C GLN A 99 0.47 1.03 -3.41
N LYS A 100 0.41 1.64 -4.60
CA LYS A 100 1.53 1.67 -5.56
C LYS A 100 2.76 2.35 -4.98
N LEU A 101 2.60 3.45 -4.23
CA LEU A 101 3.71 4.14 -3.58
C LEU A 101 4.39 3.27 -2.49
N ILE A 102 3.61 2.52 -1.71
CA ILE A 102 4.15 1.61 -0.68
C ILE A 102 4.86 0.40 -1.30
N GLN A 103 4.37 -0.12 -2.43
CA GLN A 103 4.89 -1.31 -3.11
C GLN A 103 6.02 -1.00 -4.11
N TYR A 104 6.28 0.28 -4.38
CA TYR A 104 7.30 0.71 -5.32
C TYR A 104 8.69 0.23 -4.87
N ASN A 105 9.29 -0.71 -5.62
CA ASN A 105 10.62 -1.23 -5.30
C ASN A 105 11.70 -0.25 -5.79
N THR A 106 11.97 0.73 -4.94
CA THR A 106 12.87 1.83 -5.18
C THR A 106 14.32 1.39 -5.51
N GLU A 107 14.80 0.32 -4.89
CA GLU A 107 16.17 -0.20 -5.10
C GLU A 107 16.30 -0.85 -6.50
N LYS A 108 15.37 -1.74 -6.88
CA LYS A 108 15.36 -2.34 -8.22
C LYS A 108 15.18 -1.29 -9.34
N TRP A 109 14.34 -0.28 -9.12
CA TRP A 109 14.22 0.79 -10.12
C TRP A 109 15.52 1.57 -10.30
N GLN A 110 16.24 1.82 -9.20
CA GLN A 110 17.53 2.49 -9.26
C GLN A 110 18.58 1.68 -10.05
N GLU A 111 18.54 0.35 -9.98
CA GLU A 111 19.40 -0.54 -10.79
C GLU A 111 19.01 -0.49 -12.28
N GLU A 112 17.72 -0.67 -12.62
CA GLU A 112 17.19 -0.57 -13.99
C GLU A 112 17.53 0.81 -14.63
N PHE A 113 17.29 1.90 -13.90
CA PHE A 113 17.56 3.25 -14.37
C PHE A 113 19.06 3.56 -14.52
N ALA A 114 19.90 3.10 -13.59
CA ALA A 114 21.35 3.27 -13.71
C ALA A 114 21.93 2.47 -14.89
N SER A 115 21.39 1.27 -15.16
CA SER A 115 21.74 0.46 -16.33
C SER A 115 21.37 1.16 -17.64
N TRP A 116 20.14 1.67 -17.73
CA TRP A 116 19.67 2.47 -18.87
C TRP A 116 20.55 3.72 -19.09
N ALA A 117 20.80 4.51 -18.05
CA ALA A 117 21.60 5.72 -18.15
C ALA A 117 23.04 5.43 -18.61
N SER A 118 23.65 4.38 -18.06
CA SER A 118 25.00 3.94 -18.42
C SER A 118 25.10 3.52 -19.90
N SER A 119 24.03 2.92 -20.45
CA SER A 119 23.98 2.56 -21.87
C SER A 119 24.02 3.77 -22.82
N MET A 120 23.54 4.92 -22.34
CA MET A 120 23.58 6.21 -23.03
C MET A 120 24.86 7.02 -22.73
N GLY A 121 25.77 6.49 -21.91
CA GLY A 121 26.95 7.21 -21.42
C GLY A 121 26.65 8.31 -20.39
N GLN A 122 25.46 8.27 -19.78
CA GLN A 122 24.98 9.25 -18.82
C GLN A 122 25.05 8.70 -17.38
N SER A 123 25.04 9.61 -16.40
CA SER A 123 24.98 9.28 -14.98
C SER A 123 24.10 10.28 -14.26
N TYR A 124 23.32 9.81 -13.29
CA TYR A 124 22.32 10.61 -12.58
C TYR A 124 22.45 10.41 -11.07
N HIS A 125 22.28 11.50 -10.34
CA HIS A 125 22.04 11.46 -8.91
C HIS A 125 20.55 11.21 -8.66
N ARG A 126 20.26 10.14 -7.93
CA ARG A 126 18.93 9.87 -7.40
C ARG A 126 18.65 10.83 -6.23
N LEU A 127 17.45 11.38 -6.17
CA LEU A 127 17.04 12.19 -5.03
C LEU A 127 16.71 11.27 -3.85
N GLU A 128 17.51 11.35 -2.80
CA GLU A 128 17.18 10.70 -1.52
C GLU A 128 15.84 11.23 -0.99
N HIS A 129 14.92 10.31 -0.71
CA HIS A 129 13.62 10.62 -0.15
C HIS A 129 13.22 9.55 0.87
N ARG A 130 12.26 9.92 1.71
CA ARG A 130 11.47 8.97 2.50
C ARG A 130 10.01 9.27 2.20
N ASN A 131 9.21 8.23 2.00
CA ASN A 131 7.78 8.41 1.79
C ASN A 131 7.19 9.16 2.99
N PHE A 132 6.26 10.07 2.70
CA PHE A 132 5.55 10.91 3.68
C PHE A 132 6.44 11.92 4.44
N ASP A 133 7.66 12.22 3.97
CA ASP A 133 8.51 13.24 4.59
C ASP A 133 8.12 14.65 4.12
N GLU A 134 7.22 15.30 4.88
CA GLU A 134 6.76 16.68 4.64
C GLU A 134 7.89 17.73 4.56
N LYS A 135 9.10 17.39 5.01
CA LYS A 135 10.27 18.29 4.99
C LYS A 135 11.09 18.16 3.71
N ASN A 136 10.70 17.28 2.78
CA ASN A 136 11.40 17.11 1.52
C ASN A 136 11.36 18.41 0.68
N GLU A 137 12.53 18.97 0.38
CA GLU A 137 12.65 20.23 -0.36
C GLU A 137 12.06 20.16 -1.78
N LEU A 138 11.94 18.97 -2.38
CA LEU A 138 11.34 18.80 -3.70
C LEU A 138 9.87 19.24 -3.72
N ILE A 139 9.12 19.06 -2.62
CA ILE A 139 7.70 19.46 -2.52
C ILE A 139 7.55 20.93 -2.92
N LYS A 140 8.25 21.83 -2.22
CA LYS A 140 8.23 23.28 -2.48
C LYS A 140 8.84 23.66 -3.83
N LYS A 141 9.82 22.89 -4.29
CA LYS A 141 10.45 23.09 -5.61
C LYS A 141 9.52 22.72 -6.77
N LEU A 142 8.50 21.89 -6.56
CA LEU A 142 7.52 21.51 -7.58
C LEU A 142 6.21 22.33 -7.52
N GLU A 143 5.90 23.04 -6.43
CA GLU A 143 4.67 23.86 -6.28
C GLU A 143 4.39 24.82 -7.45
N THR A 144 5.43 25.39 -8.07
CA THR A 144 5.31 26.38 -9.15
C THR A 144 5.62 25.84 -10.55
N THR A 145 5.87 24.53 -10.70
CA THR A 145 6.24 23.94 -11.99
C THR A 145 5.02 23.67 -12.88
N THR A 146 5.29 23.47 -14.16
CA THR A 146 4.27 23.13 -15.16
C THR A 146 4.58 21.82 -15.86
N VAL A 147 3.56 21.17 -16.42
CA VAL A 147 3.70 20.07 -17.38
C VAL A 147 3.01 20.49 -18.67
N SER A 148 3.71 20.46 -19.79
CA SER A 148 3.21 20.92 -21.11
C SER A 148 2.55 22.31 -21.05
N GLN A 149 3.24 23.25 -20.40
CA GLN A 149 2.86 24.65 -20.14
C GLN A 149 1.58 24.83 -19.29
N LYS A 150 1.14 23.80 -18.57
CA LYS A 150 -0.01 23.86 -17.66
C LYS A 150 0.43 23.70 -16.22
N SER A 151 -0.14 24.51 -15.32
CA SER A 151 0.00 24.30 -13.88
C SER A 151 -0.67 22.98 -13.48
N VAL A 152 -0.02 22.23 -12.60
CA VAL A 152 -0.45 20.92 -12.12
C VAL A 152 -0.31 20.84 -10.60
N LYS A 153 -1.06 19.95 -9.97
CA LYS A 153 -0.96 19.62 -8.55
C LYS A 153 -0.18 18.33 -8.37
N TRP A 154 0.79 18.37 -7.45
CA TRP A 154 1.67 17.25 -7.17
C TRP A 154 1.31 16.53 -5.88
N ASN A 155 1.48 15.21 -5.89
CA ASN A 155 1.72 14.40 -4.70
C ASN A 155 3.15 13.89 -4.81
N VAL A 156 4.03 14.31 -3.90
CA VAL A 156 5.47 14.05 -3.97
C VAL A 156 5.83 13.06 -2.87
N PHE A 157 6.15 11.82 -3.26
CA PHE A 157 6.47 10.71 -2.33
C PHE A 157 5.40 10.50 -1.23
N GLY A 158 4.13 10.74 -1.56
CA GLY A 158 3.00 10.61 -0.64
C GLY A 158 2.63 11.88 0.14
N VAL A 159 3.28 13.01 -0.15
CA VAL A 159 2.92 14.32 0.42
C VAL A 159 2.21 15.18 -0.63
N SER A 160 0.97 15.57 -0.38
CA SER A 160 0.23 16.54 -1.19
C SER A 160 -0.55 17.52 -0.33
N SER A 161 -0.85 18.70 -0.86
CA SER A 161 -1.74 19.69 -0.26
C SER A 161 -3.21 19.53 -0.68
N ASP A 162 -3.51 18.65 -1.63
CA ASP A 162 -4.85 18.45 -2.20
C ASP A 162 -5.14 16.95 -2.43
N ASN A 163 -6.41 16.56 -2.32
CA ASN A 163 -6.86 15.21 -2.66
C ASN A 163 -6.89 14.97 -4.18
N ALA A 164 -7.18 16.02 -4.94
CA ALA A 164 -7.26 16.03 -6.39
C ALA A 164 -5.94 16.52 -7.01
N TYR A 165 -4.87 15.75 -6.79
CA TYR A 165 -3.59 15.93 -7.48
C TYR A 165 -3.59 15.26 -8.86
N ASP A 166 -2.86 15.86 -9.81
CA ASP A 166 -2.72 15.36 -11.18
C ASP A 166 -1.67 14.26 -11.28
N TYR A 167 -0.56 14.39 -10.55
CA TYR A 167 0.60 13.49 -10.62
C TYR A 167 1.05 13.04 -9.23
N LEU A 168 1.26 11.73 -9.06
CA LEU A 168 2.03 11.15 -7.95
C LEU A 168 3.46 10.88 -8.41
N VAL A 169 4.45 11.47 -7.74
CA VAL A 169 5.89 11.21 -7.95
C VAL A 169 6.31 10.02 -7.09
N LEU A 170 6.84 8.98 -7.74
CA LEU A 170 7.39 7.78 -7.12
C LEU A 170 8.91 7.87 -6.92
N ASP A 171 9.63 8.45 -7.87
CA ASP A 171 11.08 8.65 -7.77
C ASP A 171 11.55 9.86 -8.60
N ALA A 172 12.75 10.38 -8.30
CA ALA A 172 13.30 11.55 -8.97
C ALA A 172 14.81 11.45 -9.14
N TYR A 173 15.32 11.84 -10.31
CA TYR A 173 16.73 11.74 -10.67
C TYR A 173 17.18 13.00 -11.40
N TYR A 174 18.42 13.43 -11.15
CA TYR A 174 18.97 14.64 -11.75
C TYR A 174 20.45 14.49 -12.11
N ASP A 175 20.86 15.16 -13.18
CA ASP A 175 22.24 15.53 -13.40
C ASP A 175 22.37 17.05 -13.41
N ASN A 176 23.32 17.57 -12.65
CA ASN A 176 23.61 19.00 -12.60
C ASN A 176 24.57 19.45 -13.71
N GLN A 177 25.28 18.53 -14.38
CA GLN A 177 26.25 18.85 -15.43
C GLN A 177 25.53 19.09 -16.77
N ASP A 178 24.83 18.08 -17.27
CA ASP A 178 24.03 18.16 -18.50
C ASP A 178 22.65 18.79 -18.24
N LYS A 179 22.29 19.00 -16.96
CA LYS A 179 21.05 19.66 -16.48
C LYS A 179 19.79 18.87 -16.79
N HIS A 180 19.85 17.55 -16.90
CA HIS A 180 18.67 16.73 -17.05
C HIS A 180 18.00 16.48 -15.68
N PHE A 181 16.68 16.59 -15.60
CA PHE A 181 15.91 16.18 -14.43
C PHE A 181 14.73 15.30 -14.86
N TYR A 182 14.61 14.12 -14.26
CA TYR A 182 13.54 13.15 -14.49
C TYR A 182 12.67 12.97 -13.25
N LEU A 183 11.35 12.92 -13.47
CA LEU A 183 10.36 12.46 -12.50
C LEU A 183 9.71 11.18 -13.01
N PHE A 184 9.69 10.16 -12.15
CA PHE A 184 9.00 8.89 -12.38
C PHE A 184 7.64 8.97 -11.69
N THR A 185 6.56 9.01 -12.48
CA THR A 185 5.24 9.45 -12.00
C THR A 185 4.10 8.52 -12.38
N LEU A 186 3.01 8.65 -11.63
CA LEU A 186 1.70 8.12 -11.97
C LEU A 186 0.75 9.30 -12.26
N LYS A 187 0.10 9.25 -13.42
CA LYS A 187 -1.01 10.12 -13.79
C LYS A 187 -2.25 9.26 -14.05
N ASP A 188 -3.33 9.53 -13.32
CA ASP A 188 -4.56 8.69 -13.38
C ASP A 188 -4.26 7.18 -13.25
N GLY A 189 -3.28 6.87 -12.39
CA GLY A 189 -2.79 5.52 -12.15
C GLY A 189 -1.94 4.89 -13.27
N GLN A 190 -1.67 5.60 -14.37
CA GLN A 190 -0.80 5.19 -15.48
C GLN A 190 0.63 5.72 -15.32
N ALA A 191 1.62 4.92 -15.73
CA ALA A 191 3.03 5.30 -15.73
C ALA A 191 3.31 6.46 -16.69
N GLN A 192 3.94 7.53 -16.22
CA GLN A 192 4.50 8.61 -17.05
C GLN A 192 5.90 9.00 -16.55
N VAL A 193 6.83 9.16 -17.49
CA VAL A 193 8.18 9.68 -17.22
C VAL A 193 8.24 11.12 -17.72
N LEU A 194 8.39 12.07 -16.80
CA LEU A 194 8.48 13.48 -17.12
C LEU A 194 9.95 13.91 -17.07
N HIS A 195 10.34 14.83 -17.94
CA HIS A 195 11.70 15.35 -18.03
C HIS A 195 11.73 16.88 -18.20
N THR A 196 12.86 17.51 -17.83
CA THR A 196 13.13 18.93 -18.07
C THR A 196 14.64 19.20 -18.04
N ASP A 197 15.08 20.20 -18.80
CA ASP A 197 16.48 20.66 -18.84
C ASP A 197 16.75 21.68 -17.71
N LYS A 198 16.66 21.21 -16.45
CA LYS A 198 16.93 21.99 -15.24
C LYS A 198 17.81 21.22 -14.25
N THR A 199 18.57 21.98 -13.46
CA THR A 199 19.24 21.47 -12.26
C THR A 199 18.26 21.41 -11.08
N LEU A 200 18.59 20.64 -10.03
CA LEU A 200 17.81 20.59 -8.77
C LEU A 200 17.62 21.99 -8.12
N GLU A 201 18.55 22.92 -8.36
CA GLU A 201 18.43 24.32 -7.90
C GLU A 201 17.40 25.11 -8.73
N THR A 202 17.43 24.96 -10.06
CA THR A 202 16.65 25.79 -11.01
C THR A 202 15.27 25.22 -11.34
N ILE A 203 14.94 24.03 -10.84
CA ILE A 203 13.69 23.33 -11.08
C ILE A 203 12.39 24.08 -10.69
N PRO A 204 12.32 25.06 -9.76
CA PRO A 204 11.07 25.83 -9.53
C PRO A 204 10.60 26.65 -10.75
N THR A 205 11.47 26.79 -11.76
CA THR A 205 11.17 27.40 -13.06
C THR A 205 11.02 26.37 -14.19
N ALA A 206 10.84 25.10 -13.84
CA ALA A 206 10.69 24.02 -14.80
C ALA A 206 9.31 24.02 -15.46
N ASN A 207 9.36 23.83 -16.77
CA ASN A 207 8.29 23.19 -17.50
C ASN A 207 8.78 21.78 -17.84
N PHE A 208 8.08 20.78 -17.32
CA PHE A 208 8.28 19.38 -17.68
C PHE A 208 7.52 19.05 -18.96
N GLU A 209 8.08 18.13 -19.73
CA GLU A 209 7.38 17.43 -20.81
C GLU A 209 7.46 15.93 -20.57
N GLU A 210 6.52 15.16 -21.12
CA GLU A 210 6.66 13.70 -21.19
C GLU A 210 7.91 13.35 -22.00
N THR A 211 8.68 12.35 -21.58
CA THR A 211 9.95 12.03 -22.26
C THR A 211 9.73 11.52 -23.67
N GLU A 212 10.49 12.04 -24.64
CA GLU A 212 10.55 11.48 -25.99
C GLU A 212 11.31 10.14 -26.03
N ASN A 213 11.98 9.74 -24.93
CA ASN A 213 12.68 8.47 -24.83
C ASN A 213 11.70 7.30 -24.58
N THR A 214 11.24 6.71 -25.68
CA THR A 214 10.28 5.60 -25.66
C THR A 214 10.79 4.34 -24.98
N ASP A 215 12.10 4.07 -24.98
CA ASP A 215 12.70 2.94 -24.26
C ASP A 215 12.60 3.14 -22.74
N LEU A 216 12.99 4.31 -22.22
CA LEU A 216 12.85 4.63 -20.80
C LEU A 216 11.38 4.61 -20.33
N ALA A 217 10.48 5.21 -21.11
CA ALA A 217 9.06 5.23 -20.80
C ALA A 217 8.47 3.81 -20.76
N GLN A 218 8.84 2.96 -21.73
CA GLN A 218 8.40 1.56 -21.77
C GLN A 218 9.00 0.74 -20.63
N ARG A 219 10.30 0.89 -20.31
CA ARG A 219 10.95 0.24 -19.15
C ARG A 219 10.26 0.58 -17.85
N PHE A 220 9.97 1.86 -17.62
CA PHE A 220 9.28 2.28 -16.40
C PHE A 220 7.87 1.70 -16.30
N LYS A 221 7.14 1.68 -17.42
CA LYS A 221 5.83 1.04 -17.51
C LYS A 221 5.90 -0.47 -17.26
N GLU A 222 6.87 -1.18 -17.84
CA GLU A 222 7.09 -2.60 -17.63
C GLU A 222 7.52 -2.90 -16.19
N PHE A 223 8.38 -2.07 -15.59
CA PHE A 223 8.77 -2.17 -14.19
C PHE A 223 7.56 -2.01 -13.25
N LEU A 224 6.70 -1.03 -13.50
CA LEU A 224 5.45 -0.87 -12.74
C LEU A 224 4.50 -2.04 -12.98
N LEU A 225 4.47 -2.64 -14.18
CA LEU A 225 3.69 -3.85 -14.45
C LEU A 225 4.27 -5.10 -13.75
N LYS A 226 5.60 -5.29 -13.70
CA LYS A 226 6.31 -6.38 -12.97
C LYS A 226 6.25 -6.24 -11.44
N THR A 227 5.92 -5.05 -10.94
CA THR A 227 5.65 -4.82 -9.51
C THR A 227 4.15 -4.92 -9.20
N SER A 228 3.26 -4.52 -10.12
CA SER A 228 1.80 -4.71 -10.02
C SER A 228 1.37 -6.18 -10.17
N VAL A 229 1.95 -6.86 -11.17
CA VAL A 229 1.90 -8.31 -11.35
C VAL A 229 3.17 -8.85 -10.71
N THR A 230 3.09 -9.40 -9.50
CA THR A 230 4.28 -9.79 -8.73
C THR A 230 5.04 -10.95 -9.38
N THR A 231 5.94 -10.61 -10.28
CA THR A 231 7.03 -11.42 -10.86
C THR A 231 7.96 -10.41 -11.56
N GLU A 232 9.25 -10.29 -11.23
CA GLU A 232 10.17 -11.29 -10.67
C GLU A 232 11.10 -10.72 -9.58
N SER A 233 11.46 -11.56 -8.61
CA SER A 233 12.75 -11.47 -7.93
C SER A 233 13.80 -12.15 -8.81
N GLU A 234 14.72 -11.36 -9.37
CA GLU A 234 15.93 -11.89 -10.02
C GLU A 234 16.86 -12.60 -9.00
N PRO A 235 17.80 -13.45 -9.48
CA PRO A 235 17.69 -14.85 -9.14
C PRO A 235 18.52 -15.28 -7.92
N ASP A 236 17.85 -15.93 -6.98
CA ASP A 236 18.46 -16.93 -6.10
C ASP A 236 17.70 -18.27 -6.25
N THR A 237 18.33 -19.18 -6.99
CA THR A 237 18.19 -20.66 -7.01
C THR A 237 16.76 -21.30 -7.02
N ASP A 238 16.46 -22.01 -8.11
CA ASP A 238 15.40 -23.03 -8.33
C ASP A 238 13.89 -22.69 -8.22
N ASN A 239 13.46 -21.61 -7.57
CA ASN A 239 12.02 -21.43 -7.26
C ASN A 239 11.10 -20.93 -8.40
N SER A 240 11.60 -20.39 -9.52
CA SER A 240 10.71 -19.87 -10.60
C SER A 240 9.81 -20.96 -11.20
N SER A 241 10.37 -22.16 -11.38
CA SER A 241 9.64 -23.33 -11.89
C SER A 241 8.44 -23.73 -11.02
N LEU A 242 8.47 -23.42 -9.71
CA LEU A 242 7.43 -23.82 -8.77
C LEU A 242 6.21 -22.90 -8.83
N ILE A 243 6.42 -21.58 -8.99
CA ILE A 243 5.30 -20.62 -9.13
C ILE A 243 4.54 -20.85 -10.44
N ASP A 244 5.24 -21.13 -11.54
CA ASP A 244 4.61 -21.47 -12.82
C ASP A 244 3.85 -22.81 -12.76
N LYS A 245 4.40 -23.82 -12.04
CA LYS A 245 3.67 -25.06 -11.72
C LYS A 245 2.41 -24.80 -10.91
N ILE A 246 2.46 -23.96 -9.86
CA ILE A 246 1.29 -23.57 -9.05
C ILE A 246 0.23 -22.94 -9.95
N LYS A 247 0.60 -21.95 -10.76
CA LYS A 247 -0.31 -21.24 -11.66
C LYS A 247 -1.00 -22.18 -12.64
N THR A 248 -0.23 -22.98 -13.37
CA THR A 248 -0.75 -23.96 -14.35
C THR A 248 -1.67 -24.98 -13.68
N THR A 249 -1.31 -25.40 -12.47
CA THR A 249 -2.12 -26.34 -11.68
C THR A 249 -3.43 -25.70 -11.21
N MET A 250 -3.42 -24.42 -10.81
CA MET A 250 -4.61 -23.68 -10.38
C MET A 250 -5.56 -23.35 -11.53
N GLU A 251 -5.04 -23.03 -12.71
CA GLU A 251 -5.82 -22.92 -13.95
C GLU A 251 -6.55 -24.24 -14.22
N SER A 252 -5.80 -25.35 -14.28
CA SER A 252 -6.40 -26.66 -14.52
C SER A 252 -7.33 -27.12 -13.39
N TYR A 253 -7.05 -26.78 -12.12
CA TYR A 253 -7.94 -27.06 -10.98
C TYR A 253 -9.28 -26.34 -11.15
N SER A 254 -9.22 -25.04 -11.48
CA SER A 254 -10.38 -24.21 -11.77
C SER A 254 -11.27 -24.84 -12.84
N ASP A 255 -10.67 -25.24 -13.97
CA ASP A 255 -11.39 -25.93 -15.07
C ASP A 255 -12.06 -27.21 -14.60
N SER A 256 -11.35 -28.05 -13.82
CA SER A 256 -11.91 -29.32 -13.32
C SER A 256 -12.98 -29.16 -12.24
N LYS A 257 -13.01 -28.02 -11.55
CA LYS A 257 -14.02 -27.66 -10.55
C LYS A 257 -15.23 -26.94 -11.16
N GLY A 258 -15.07 -26.35 -12.35
CA GLY A 258 -16.07 -25.50 -12.98
C GLY A 258 -16.18 -24.11 -12.37
N GLU A 259 -15.15 -23.68 -11.63
CA GLU A 259 -15.13 -22.43 -10.87
C GLU A 259 -13.76 -21.77 -11.00
N ARG A 260 -13.74 -20.47 -11.33
CA ARG A 260 -12.49 -19.76 -11.59
C ARG A 260 -11.86 -19.21 -10.32
N PHE A 261 -10.61 -19.57 -10.08
CA PHE A 261 -9.76 -18.99 -9.06
C PHE A 261 -8.85 -17.91 -9.66
N LYS A 262 -8.69 -16.80 -8.95
CA LYS A 262 -7.75 -15.72 -9.29
C LYS A 262 -6.61 -15.73 -8.28
N SER A 263 -5.38 -15.56 -8.77
CA SER A 263 -4.24 -15.26 -7.91
C SER A 263 -4.45 -13.92 -7.22
N THR A 264 -4.12 -13.85 -5.93
CA THR A 264 -4.06 -12.62 -5.15
C THR A 264 -2.63 -12.37 -4.71
N ASN A 265 -2.33 -11.15 -4.29
CA ASN A 265 -1.08 -10.76 -3.65
C ASN A 265 -1.37 -9.59 -2.68
N LEU A 266 -0.35 -9.09 -2.00
CA LEU A 266 -0.44 -7.93 -1.08
C LEU A 266 -0.78 -6.59 -1.78
N ALA A 267 -1.08 -6.62 -3.08
CA ALA A 267 -1.37 -5.48 -3.94
C ALA A 267 -2.73 -5.55 -4.66
N THR A 268 -3.28 -6.75 -4.84
CA THR A 268 -4.48 -7.03 -5.62
C THR A 268 -5.40 -7.93 -4.80
N TYR A 269 -6.36 -7.30 -4.13
CA TYR A 269 -7.28 -8.02 -3.27
C TYR A 269 -8.32 -8.78 -4.09
N GLY A 270 -8.44 -10.06 -3.77
CA GLY A 270 -9.73 -10.70 -3.81
C GLY A 270 -10.41 -10.60 -2.44
N HIS A 271 -11.68 -10.95 -2.36
CA HIS A 271 -12.47 -10.85 -1.14
C HIS A 271 -13.01 -12.23 -0.76
N TYR A 272 -12.83 -12.61 0.51
CA TYR A 272 -13.35 -13.85 1.10
C TYR A 272 -14.41 -13.50 2.15
N TYR A 273 -15.69 -13.63 1.82
CA TYR A 273 -16.81 -13.13 2.63
C TYR A 273 -16.67 -11.65 3.05
N GLY A 274 -16.07 -10.83 2.17
CA GLY A 274 -15.76 -9.42 2.42
C GLY A 274 -14.41 -9.16 3.10
N LEU A 275 -13.68 -10.19 3.52
CA LEU A 275 -12.34 -10.06 4.10
C LEU A 275 -11.28 -9.99 2.99
N ALA A 276 -10.29 -9.12 3.14
CA ALA A 276 -9.21 -8.94 2.18
C ALA A 276 -8.30 -10.18 2.10
N VAL A 277 -8.07 -10.67 0.88
CA VAL A 277 -7.20 -11.81 0.58
C VAL A 277 -5.92 -11.29 -0.09
N PRO A 278 -4.71 -11.61 0.42
CA PRO A 278 -4.43 -12.56 1.51
C PRO A 278 -4.44 -11.94 2.92
N ASP A 279 -4.38 -10.62 3.05
CA ASP A 279 -3.99 -9.89 4.28
C ASP A 279 -4.79 -10.29 5.52
N GLN A 280 -6.11 -10.10 5.49
CA GLN A 280 -6.98 -10.41 6.63
C GLN A 280 -7.15 -11.92 6.80
N ILE A 281 -7.11 -12.69 5.71
CA ILE A 281 -7.23 -14.16 5.82
C ILE A 281 -6.02 -14.79 6.51
N MET A 282 -4.81 -14.23 6.32
CA MET A 282 -3.62 -14.64 7.07
C MET A 282 -3.61 -14.07 8.49
N GLN A 283 -4.03 -12.82 8.70
CA GLN A 283 -4.05 -12.20 10.04
C GLN A 283 -4.90 -13.00 11.05
N PHE A 284 -6.07 -13.48 10.63
CA PHE A 284 -7.01 -14.21 11.50
C PHE A 284 -7.02 -15.73 11.24
N GLY A 285 -5.99 -16.23 10.55
CA GLY A 285 -5.92 -17.60 10.05
C GLY A 285 -5.55 -18.64 11.10
N GLN A 286 -6.45 -19.58 11.36
CA GLN A 286 -6.22 -20.76 12.20
C GLN A 286 -6.08 -22.01 11.34
N VAL A 287 -5.18 -22.92 11.70
CA VAL A 287 -5.17 -24.29 11.16
C VAL A 287 -5.51 -25.26 12.29
N ASP A 288 -6.55 -26.07 12.08
CA ASP A 288 -7.09 -27.01 13.08
C ASP A 288 -7.42 -26.35 14.45
N GLY A 289 -7.89 -25.09 14.42
CA GLY A 289 -8.23 -24.30 15.61
C GLY A 289 -7.03 -23.70 16.36
N VAL A 290 -5.83 -23.79 15.80
CA VAL A 290 -4.59 -23.19 16.34
C VAL A 290 -4.21 -21.98 15.49
N ASN A 291 -3.98 -20.82 16.12
CA ASN A 291 -3.43 -19.65 15.42
C ASN A 291 -2.01 -19.94 14.94
N TYR A 292 -1.66 -19.42 13.76
CA TYR A 292 -0.31 -19.47 13.21
C TYR A 292 0.10 -18.09 12.68
N THR A 293 1.41 -17.91 12.53
CA THR A 293 1.98 -16.80 11.77
C THR A 293 2.19 -17.24 10.32
N TYR A 294 1.89 -16.36 9.37
CA TYR A 294 2.06 -16.57 7.94
C TYR A 294 3.03 -15.52 7.42
N LYS A 295 4.11 -15.97 6.78
CA LYS A 295 5.11 -15.13 6.15
C LYS A 295 4.97 -15.23 4.63
N TRP A 296 4.94 -14.11 3.91
CA TRP A 296 4.98 -14.08 2.45
C TRP A 296 5.98 -13.02 2.01
N TYR A 297 7.10 -13.45 1.41
CA TYR A 297 8.30 -12.61 1.23
C TYR A 297 8.71 -11.98 2.57
N ASP A 298 8.77 -10.65 2.68
CA ASP A 298 9.11 -9.93 3.91
C ASP A 298 7.87 -9.55 4.76
N TYR A 299 6.66 -9.80 4.26
CA TYR A 299 5.42 -9.57 5.01
C TYR A 299 5.15 -10.72 5.98
N VAL A 300 4.68 -10.40 7.19
CA VAL A 300 4.33 -11.35 8.24
C VAL A 300 2.98 -10.97 8.82
N ALA A 301 2.06 -11.92 8.94
CA ALA A 301 0.71 -11.72 9.47
C ALA A 301 0.25 -12.87 10.36
N GLY A 302 -0.60 -12.57 11.34
CA GLY A 302 -1.08 -13.54 12.33
C GLY A 302 -0.03 -13.84 13.40
N ASP A 303 -0.50 -14.25 14.59
CA ASP A 303 0.36 -14.54 15.74
C ASP A 303 0.00 -15.89 16.34
N GLY A 304 0.97 -16.80 16.32
CA GLY A 304 0.82 -18.18 16.73
C GLY A 304 2.15 -18.86 16.99
N SER A 305 2.09 -20.10 17.48
CA SER A 305 3.27 -20.84 17.97
C SER A 305 4.13 -21.47 16.86
N GLY A 306 3.83 -21.22 15.59
CA GLY A 306 4.58 -21.70 14.44
C GLY A 306 4.34 -20.85 13.20
N GLN A 307 5.15 -21.06 12.16
CA GLN A 307 5.16 -20.26 10.94
C GLN A 307 4.81 -21.08 9.69
N PHE A 308 4.02 -20.50 8.79
CA PHE A 308 3.88 -20.93 7.40
C PHE A 308 4.61 -19.93 6.48
N ASP A 309 5.43 -20.43 5.56
CA ASP A 309 6.04 -19.64 4.49
C ASP A 309 5.21 -19.78 3.22
N ILE A 310 4.45 -18.75 2.87
CA ILE A 310 3.51 -18.70 1.75
C ILE A 310 4.22 -18.31 0.46
N LEU A 311 3.90 -19.03 -0.61
CA LEU A 311 4.39 -18.85 -1.97
C LEU A 311 3.35 -18.15 -2.85
N ALA A 312 2.08 -18.55 -2.72
CA ALA A 312 0.98 -18.05 -3.55
C ALA A 312 -0.36 -18.20 -2.82
N CYS A 313 -1.29 -17.28 -3.12
CA CYS A 313 -2.68 -17.33 -2.65
C CYS A 313 -3.63 -17.14 -3.83
N TYR A 314 -4.78 -17.80 -3.75
CA TYR A 314 -5.85 -17.76 -4.73
C TYR A 314 -7.20 -17.67 -4.04
N VAL A 315 -8.18 -17.00 -4.66
CA VAL A 315 -9.58 -16.99 -4.21
C VAL A 315 -10.52 -17.17 -5.40
N ASN A 316 -11.65 -17.84 -5.19
CA ASN A 316 -12.67 -18.03 -6.22
C ASN A 316 -13.41 -16.73 -6.57
N GLU A 317 -14.00 -16.65 -7.76
CA GLU A 317 -14.79 -15.46 -8.16
C GLU A 317 -16.05 -15.22 -7.31
N ALA A 318 -16.58 -16.24 -6.63
CA ALA A 318 -17.69 -16.08 -5.70
C ALA A 318 -17.26 -15.49 -4.33
N GLY A 319 -15.97 -15.46 -4.02
CA GLY A 319 -15.45 -14.96 -2.74
C GLY A 319 -15.82 -15.83 -1.54
N THR A 320 -15.95 -17.13 -1.75
CA THR A 320 -16.36 -18.13 -0.74
C THR A 320 -15.32 -19.22 -0.49
N GLU A 321 -14.18 -19.20 -1.17
CA GLU A 321 -13.08 -20.15 -0.98
C GLU A 321 -11.73 -19.53 -1.33
N ALA A 322 -10.77 -19.64 -0.42
CA ALA A 322 -9.38 -19.28 -0.66
C ALA A 322 -8.41 -20.45 -0.41
N ILE A 323 -7.35 -20.49 -1.21
CA ILE A 323 -6.32 -21.54 -1.22
C ILE A 323 -4.95 -20.87 -1.10
N MET A 324 -4.08 -21.38 -0.23
CA MET A 324 -2.69 -20.92 -0.09
C MET A 324 -1.72 -22.09 -0.31
N PHE A 325 -0.66 -21.83 -1.06
CA PHE A 325 0.46 -22.75 -1.26
C PHE A 325 1.64 -22.28 -0.43
N GLY A 326 2.31 -23.18 0.28
CA GLY A 326 3.44 -22.80 1.10
C GLY A 326 4.14 -23.97 1.77
N TYR A 327 4.99 -23.64 2.74
CA TYR A 327 5.69 -24.59 3.60
C TYR A 327 5.31 -24.36 5.05
N LYS A 328 5.39 -25.41 5.87
CA LYS A 328 5.49 -25.30 7.34
C LYS A 328 6.69 -26.11 7.78
N ASP A 329 7.61 -25.49 8.52
CA ASP A 329 8.84 -26.14 8.97
C ASP A 329 9.62 -26.83 7.82
N GLY A 330 9.62 -26.21 6.63
CA GLY A 330 10.21 -26.76 5.39
C GLY A 330 9.40 -27.86 4.69
N THR A 331 8.27 -28.29 5.23
CA THR A 331 7.39 -29.29 4.61
C THR A 331 6.36 -28.62 3.70
N PRO A 332 6.30 -28.94 2.38
CA PRO A 332 5.35 -28.34 1.46
C PRO A 332 3.91 -28.77 1.73
N LEU A 333 2.96 -27.86 1.57
CA LEU A 333 1.54 -28.09 1.81
C LEU A 333 0.65 -27.09 1.08
N VAL A 334 -0.64 -27.41 1.05
CA VAL A 334 -1.71 -26.54 0.59
C VAL A 334 -2.67 -26.30 1.76
N LEU A 335 -3.02 -25.05 2.03
CA LEU A 335 -4.08 -24.66 2.96
C LEU A 335 -5.33 -24.26 2.17
N HIS A 336 -6.51 -24.58 2.71
CA HIS A 336 -7.81 -24.29 2.12
C HIS A 336 -8.78 -23.81 3.20
N THR A 337 -9.55 -22.75 2.92
CA THR A 337 -10.56 -22.21 3.85
C THR A 337 -11.70 -23.20 4.11
N ALA A 338 -11.92 -23.58 5.37
CA ALA A 338 -12.92 -24.55 5.81
C ALA A 338 -14.33 -23.95 5.99
N GLY A 339 -14.83 -23.24 4.97
CA GLY A 339 -16.14 -22.61 4.98
C GLY A 339 -16.19 -21.24 5.67
N GLN A 340 -17.36 -20.61 5.63
CA GLN A 340 -17.59 -19.20 6.00
C GLN A 340 -16.93 -18.82 7.34
N PRO A 341 -16.19 -17.69 7.39
CA PRO A 341 -15.53 -17.24 8.61
C PRO A 341 -16.54 -16.71 9.63
N GLU A 342 -16.19 -16.81 10.90
CA GLU A 342 -16.95 -16.19 11.99
C GLU A 342 -16.54 -14.72 12.06
N ILE A 343 -17.50 -13.80 11.84
CA ILE A 343 -17.25 -12.35 11.87
C ILE A 343 -18.17 -11.73 12.91
N GLU A 344 -17.59 -11.27 14.02
CA GLU A 344 -18.31 -10.50 15.02
C GLU A 344 -18.29 -9.01 14.65
N LYS A 345 -19.43 -8.35 14.81
CA LYS A 345 -19.59 -6.92 14.54
C LYS A 345 -20.24 -6.22 15.73
N ASP A 346 -19.83 -4.99 15.98
CA ASP A 346 -20.47 -4.16 16.98
C ASP A 346 -21.84 -3.62 16.52
N LYS A 347 -22.48 -2.80 17.37
CA LYS A 347 -23.79 -2.20 17.08
C LYS A 347 -23.78 -1.17 15.95
N SER A 348 -22.61 -0.70 15.53
CA SER A 348 -22.43 0.20 14.38
C SER A 348 -22.10 -0.55 13.08
N GLY A 349 -21.82 -1.86 13.16
CA GLY A 349 -21.49 -2.72 12.02
C GLY A 349 -19.98 -2.88 11.78
N VAL A 350 -19.14 -2.30 12.65
CA VAL A 350 -17.67 -2.42 12.61
C VAL A 350 -17.27 -3.81 13.07
N ILE A 351 -16.32 -4.43 12.36
CA ILE A 351 -15.78 -5.76 12.70
C ILE A 351 -14.99 -5.66 14.02
N THR A 352 -15.38 -6.43 15.02
CA THR A 352 -14.71 -6.47 16.33
C THR A 352 -13.82 -7.69 16.51
N ASN A 353 -14.11 -8.78 15.79
CA ASN A 353 -13.38 -10.03 15.87
C ASN A 353 -13.65 -10.86 14.60
N VAL A 354 -12.66 -11.66 14.20
CA VAL A 354 -12.75 -12.56 13.04
C VAL A 354 -12.03 -13.87 13.37
N SER A 355 -12.68 -15.00 13.08
CA SER A 355 -12.05 -16.33 13.09
C SER A 355 -12.12 -16.94 11.69
N ILE A 356 -10.98 -17.38 11.17
CA ILE A 356 -10.89 -17.98 9.83
C ILE A 356 -10.23 -19.35 9.97
N HIS A 357 -10.96 -20.39 9.60
CA HIS A 357 -10.46 -21.75 9.69
C HIS A 357 -9.89 -22.20 8.36
N PHE A 358 -8.64 -22.66 8.38
CA PHE A 358 -7.98 -23.38 7.31
C PHE A 358 -7.80 -24.85 7.70
N VAL A 359 -7.75 -25.69 6.67
CA VAL A 359 -7.36 -27.09 6.78
C VAL A 359 -6.23 -27.40 5.81
N VAL A 360 -5.37 -28.37 6.17
CA VAL A 360 -4.39 -28.93 5.24
C VAL A 360 -5.14 -29.70 4.15
N TYR A 361 -5.00 -29.24 2.91
CA TYR A 361 -5.85 -29.68 1.80
C TYR A 361 -5.16 -30.78 0.99
N HIS A 362 -5.51 -32.03 1.27
CA HIS A 362 -4.95 -33.19 0.58
C HIS A 362 -5.58 -33.43 -0.81
N HIS A 363 -5.56 -32.43 -1.69
CA HIS A 363 -6.10 -32.55 -3.04
C HIS A 363 -5.05 -33.11 -4.03
N PRO A 364 -5.29 -34.28 -4.68
CA PRO A 364 -4.28 -34.95 -5.50
C PRO A 364 -3.67 -34.08 -6.61
N LYS A 365 -4.49 -33.21 -7.21
CA LYS A 365 -4.06 -32.32 -8.30
C LYS A 365 -3.20 -31.15 -7.80
N LEU A 366 -3.53 -30.59 -6.62
CA LEU A 366 -2.80 -29.43 -6.09
C LEU A 366 -1.48 -29.87 -5.45
N ASN A 367 -1.45 -31.03 -4.81
CA ASN A 367 -0.24 -31.57 -4.19
C ASN A 367 0.81 -32.04 -5.21
N GLN A 368 0.43 -32.26 -6.48
CA GLN A 368 1.39 -32.56 -7.56
C GLN A 368 2.35 -31.41 -7.87
N VAL A 369 2.04 -30.18 -7.47
CA VAL A 369 2.94 -29.01 -7.58
C VAL A 369 4.32 -29.27 -6.95
N PHE A 370 4.34 -29.97 -5.81
CA PHE A 370 5.53 -30.16 -4.97
C PHE A 370 6.27 -31.48 -5.22
N ASN A 371 5.90 -32.23 -6.27
CA ASN A 371 6.50 -33.51 -6.66
C ASN A 371 7.31 -33.43 -7.97
#